data_AF-A0A134A1R6-F1
#
_entry.id   AF-A0A134A1R6-F1
#
_cell.length_a   1.000
_cell.length_b   1.000
_cell.length_c   1.000
_cell.angle_alpha   90.00
_cell.angle_beta   90.00
_cell.angle_gamma   90.00
#
_symmetry.space_group_name_H-M   'P 1'
#
loop_
_entity.id
_entity.type
_entity.pdbx_description
1 polymer ?
#
loop_
_entity_poly.entity_id
_entity_poly.type
_entity_poly.pdbx_seq_one_letter_code
_entity_poly.pdbx_strand_id
1 'polypeptide(L)'
;MSGIRIKRAGEAAVPGTTTRPFRAPDGSYLVEGKRVSGFTNMEEKLSRTAKAMPFSPEDEIGKRGGKFTKRPPFSTFAVADGRLISGQNPMSAAKTATLLVEALRA
;
A
#
# COMPACT_ATOMS: atom_id res chain seq x y z
N MET A 1 -26.38 -19.83 28.12
CA MET A 1 -25.20 -19.92 27.23
C MET A 1 -24.88 -18.52 26.72
N SER A 2 -23.90 -17.86 27.34
CA SER A 2 -23.53 -16.47 27.04
C SER A 2 -22.64 -16.43 25.81
N GLY A 3 -23.13 -15.85 24.71
CA GLY A 3 -22.38 -15.68 23.47
C GLY A 3 -21.23 -14.68 23.64
N ILE A 4 -20.00 -15.14 23.41
CA ILE A 4 -18.81 -14.30 23.38
C ILE A 4 -18.88 -13.40 22.14
N ARG A 5 -19.09 -12.10 22.33
CA ARG A 5 -18.86 -11.08 21.29
C ARG A 5 -17.37 -10.83 21.18
N ILE A 6 -16.75 -11.28 20.09
CA ILE A 6 -15.40 -10.85 19.72
C ILE A 6 -15.53 -9.40 19.22
N LYS A 7 -15.10 -8.44 20.04
CA LYS A 7 -14.90 -7.05 19.60
C LYS A 7 -13.83 -7.07 18.51
N ARG A 8 -14.14 -6.53 17.32
CA ARG A 8 -13.10 -6.25 16.31
C ARG A 8 -12.09 -5.31 16.96
N ALA A 9 -10.86 -5.80 17.12
CA ALA A 9 -9.74 -4.97 17.56
C ALA A 9 -9.57 -3.84 16.55
N GLY A 10 -9.63 -2.59 17.03
CA GLY A 10 -9.01 -1.48 16.31
C GLY A 10 -7.54 -1.81 16.10
N GLU A 11 -7.03 -1.47 14.91
CA GLU A 11 -5.66 -1.70 14.41
C GLU A 11 -4.63 -2.01 15.51
N ALA A 12 -4.52 -3.30 15.86
CA ALA A 12 -3.50 -3.75 16.78
C ALA A 12 -2.18 -3.87 16.00
N ALA A 13 -1.16 -3.21 16.52
CA ALA A 13 0.18 -3.30 16.01
C ALA A 13 0.71 -4.74 16.05
N VAL A 14 1.08 -5.30 14.90
CA VAL A 14 1.84 -6.55 14.83
C VAL A 14 3.30 -6.21 15.18
N PRO A 15 3.91 -6.81 16.22
CA PRO A 15 5.30 -6.53 16.57
C PRO A 15 6.23 -6.87 15.39
N GLY A 16 7.06 -5.92 14.95
CA GLY A 16 7.99 -6.08 13.83
C GLY A 16 7.49 -5.58 12.46
N THR A 17 6.25 -5.12 12.36
CA THR A 17 5.75 -4.35 11.21
C THR A 17 5.26 -3.00 11.70
N THR A 18 5.79 -1.90 11.16
CA THR A 18 5.36 -0.54 11.53
C THR A 18 3.87 -0.36 11.19
N THR A 19 2.99 -0.55 12.17
CA THR A 19 1.54 -0.41 12.00
C THR A 19 1.05 1.02 12.23
N ARG A 20 1.95 1.98 12.50
CA ARG A 20 1.56 3.38 12.41
C ARG A 20 1.45 3.72 10.93
N PRO A 21 0.28 4.16 10.44
CA PRO A 21 0.21 4.67 9.09
C PRO A 21 1.18 5.85 8.96
N PHE A 22 1.94 5.88 7.88
CA PHE A 22 2.91 6.95 7.66
C PHE A 22 2.18 8.29 7.51
N ARG A 23 2.49 9.22 8.40
CA ARG A 23 1.92 10.57 8.45
C ARG A 23 3.04 11.60 8.32
N ALA A 24 2.70 12.75 7.74
CA ALA A 24 3.54 13.93 7.75
C ALA A 24 3.53 14.60 9.15
N PRO A 25 4.45 15.56 9.42
CA PRO A 25 4.48 16.27 10.70
C PRO A 25 3.17 17.01 11.05
N ASP A 26 2.38 17.39 10.05
CA ASP A 26 1.07 18.01 10.20
C ASP A 26 -0.07 17.01 10.50
N GLY A 27 0.22 15.71 10.56
CA GLY A 27 -0.73 14.65 10.84
C GLY A 27 -1.48 14.09 9.61
N SER A 28 -1.32 14.69 8.43
CA SER A 28 -1.86 14.17 7.16
C SER A 28 -1.22 12.83 6.78
N TYR A 29 -1.92 11.98 6.02
CA TYR A 29 -1.32 10.74 5.53
C TYR A 29 -0.33 11.06 4.41
N LEU A 30 0.83 10.38 4.35
CA LEU A 30 1.81 10.63 3.29
C LEU A 30 1.27 10.36 1.87
N VAL A 31 0.24 9.53 1.76
CA VAL A 31 -0.39 9.17 0.49
C VAL A 31 -1.51 10.14 0.08
N GLU A 32 -1.94 11.03 0.96
CA GLU A 32 -3.11 11.88 0.74
C GLU A 32 -2.93 12.78 -0.51
N GLY A 33 -3.86 12.68 -1.46
CA GLY A 33 -3.84 13.41 -2.73
C GLY A 33 -2.77 12.95 -3.75
N LYS A 34 -1.88 12.02 -3.38
CA LYS A 34 -0.76 11.54 -4.21
C LYS A 34 -1.13 10.33 -5.05
N ARG A 35 -0.49 10.19 -6.22
CA ARG A 35 -0.55 8.96 -7.01
C ARG A 35 0.33 7.89 -6.34
N VAL A 36 -0.26 6.75 -6.05
CA VAL A 36 0.42 5.63 -5.39
C VAL A 36 0.00 4.33 -6.06
N SER A 37 0.90 3.37 -6.12
CA SER A 37 0.63 2.01 -6.57
C SER A 37 1.00 1.02 -5.45
N GLY A 38 0.46 -0.18 -5.53
CA GLY A 38 0.79 -1.29 -4.65
C GLY A 38 0.17 -2.57 -5.19
N PHE A 39 0.29 -3.66 -4.45
CA PHE A 39 -0.31 -4.93 -4.85
C PHE A 39 -1.83 -4.75 -4.92
N THR A 40 -2.42 -5.11 -6.06
CA THR A 40 -3.82 -4.82 -6.36
C THR A 40 -4.75 -5.85 -5.75
N ASN A 41 -6.01 -5.47 -5.51
CA ASN A 41 -7.07 -6.40 -5.09
C ASN A 41 -7.21 -7.60 -6.04
N MET A 42 -6.98 -7.37 -7.33
CA MET A 42 -7.02 -8.45 -8.33
C MET A 42 -5.84 -9.41 -8.18
N GLU A 43 -4.63 -8.89 -7.95
CA GLU A 43 -3.47 -9.74 -7.68
C GLU A 43 -3.65 -10.53 -6.38
N GLU A 44 -4.21 -9.93 -5.31
CA GLU A 44 -4.53 -10.66 -4.08
C GLU A 44 -5.54 -11.80 -4.29
N LYS A 45 -6.52 -11.58 -5.17
CA LYS A 45 -7.51 -12.61 -5.56
C LYS A 45 -6.85 -13.72 -6.36
N LEU A 46 -6.04 -13.38 -7.37
CA LEU A 46 -5.36 -14.34 -8.24
C LEU A 46 -4.31 -15.16 -7.49
N SER A 47 -3.58 -14.53 -6.56
CA SER A 47 -2.58 -15.17 -5.70
C SER A 47 -3.18 -15.86 -4.48
N ARG A 48 -4.50 -15.75 -4.25
CA ARG A 48 -5.23 -16.31 -3.10
C ARG A 48 -4.69 -15.84 -1.74
N THR A 49 -4.08 -14.66 -1.69
CA THR A 49 -3.48 -14.09 -0.47
C THR A 49 -4.44 -13.20 0.32
N ALA A 50 -5.58 -12.81 -0.26
CA ALA A 50 -6.54 -11.90 0.37
C ALA A 50 -7.02 -12.35 1.77
N LYS A 51 -7.08 -13.65 2.04
CA LYS A 51 -7.49 -14.19 3.36
C LYS A 51 -6.35 -14.20 4.39
N ALA A 52 -5.11 -14.10 3.94
CA ALA A 52 -3.93 -14.11 4.80
C ALA A 52 -3.53 -12.69 5.25
N MET A 53 -3.93 -11.66 4.49
CA MET A 53 -3.60 -10.27 4.78
C MET A 53 -4.67 -9.62 5.68
N PRO A 54 -4.28 -8.83 6.70
CA PRO A 54 -5.22 -8.15 7.58
C PRO A 54 -5.93 -6.96 6.93
N PHE A 55 -5.43 -6.51 5.78
CA PHE A 55 -5.99 -5.40 4.99
C PHE A 55 -5.55 -5.52 3.52
N SER A 56 -6.30 -4.87 2.63
CA SER A 56 -5.90 -4.67 1.22
C SER A 56 -5.09 -3.37 1.09
N PRO A 57 -3.91 -3.38 0.45
CA PRO A 57 -3.18 -2.16 0.15
C PRO A 57 -3.96 -1.17 -0.72
N GLU A 58 -4.66 -1.67 -1.74
CA GLU A 58 -5.45 -0.85 -2.66
C GLU A 58 -6.57 -0.10 -1.92
N ASP A 59 -7.31 -0.82 -1.08
CA ASP A 59 -8.40 -0.24 -0.30
C ASP A 59 -7.88 0.72 0.77
N GLU A 60 -6.80 0.37 1.48
CA GLU A 60 -6.23 1.21 2.54
C GLU A 60 -5.65 2.52 1.99
N ILE A 61 -4.99 2.49 0.83
CA ILE A 61 -4.51 3.70 0.18
C ILE A 61 -5.69 4.59 -0.21
N GLY A 62 -6.75 4.02 -0.79
CA GLY A 62 -7.96 4.76 -1.16
C GLY A 62 -8.64 5.41 0.05
N LYS A 63 -8.82 4.68 1.15
CA LYS A 63 -9.40 5.19 2.40
C LYS A 63 -8.61 6.36 3.00
N ARG A 64 -7.31 6.41 2.76
CA ARG A 64 -6.39 7.45 3.26
C ARG A 64 -6.23 8.63 2.30
N GLY A 65 -7.12 8.75 1.31
CA GLY A 65 -7.12 9.85 0.34
C GLY A 65 -6.08 9.71 -0.78
N GLY A 66 -5.42 8.55 -0.89
CA GLY A 66 -4.47 8.28 -1.97
C GLY A 66 -5.15 7.99 -3.29
N LYS A 67 -4.55 8.47 -4.38
CA LYS A 67 -4.99 8.19 -5.76
C LYS A 67 -4.34 6.88 -6.20
N PHE A 68 -4.96 5.75 -5.87
CA PHE A 68 -4.44 4.44 -6.25
C PHE A 68 -4.43 4.29 -7.79
N THR A 69 -3.27 3.97 -8.34
CA THR A 69 -3.06 3.76 -9.78
C THR A 69 -2.53 2.36 -10.00
N LYS A 70 -2.98 1.70 -11.07
CA LYS A 70 -2.64 0.30 -11.35
C LYS A 70 -2.60 0.01 -12.84
N ARG A 71 -1.91 -1.08 -13.18
CA ARG A 71 -1.89 -1.75 -14.49
C ARG A 71 -2.48 -3.16 -14.35
N PRO A 72 -2.68 -3.89 -15.46
CA PRO A 72 -3.13 -5.28 -15.38
C PRO A 72 -2.27 -6.10 -14.39
N PRO A 73 -2.86 -7.11 -13.74
CA PRO A 73 -2.16 -7.93 -12.74
C PRO A 73 -0.80 -8.43 -13.25
N PHE A 74 0.20 -8.40 -12.38
CA PHE A 74 1.57 -8.89 -12.63
C PHE A 74 2.34 -8.13 -13.73
N SER A 75 1.81 -7.01 -14.23
CA SER A 75 2.54 -6.11 -15.11
C SER A 75 3.60 -5.33 -14.33
N THR A 76 4.75 -5.04 -14.95
CA THR A 76 5.74 -4.10 -14.41
C THR A 76 5.18 -2.68 -14.39
N PHE A 77 4.93 -2.14 -13.20
CA PHE A 77 4.38 -0.80 -13.01
C PHE A 77 4.91 -0.13 -11.74
N ALA A 78 5.43 1.08 -11.90
CA ALA A 78 5.85 1.94 -10.80
C ALA A 78 5.48 3.39 -11.12
N VAL A 79 5.21 4.17 -10.08
CA VAL A 79 4.82 5.57 -10.16
C VAL A 79 5.63 6.40 -9.17
N ALA A 80 6.04 7.59 -9.59
CA ALA A 80 6.61 8.63 -8.75
C ALA A 80 5.68 9.85 -8.71
N ASP A 81 5.43 10.36 -7.50
CA ASP A 81 4.69 11.61 -7.24
C ASP A 81 5.49 12.46 -6.24
N GLY A 82 6.33 13.35 -6.77
CA GLY A 82 7.36 14.02 -5.98
C GLY A 82 8.34 13.01 -5.39
N ARG A 83 8.50 13.02 -4.06
CA ARG A 83 9.39 12.10 -3.33
C ARG A 83 8.76 10.76 -2.97
N LEU A 84 7.48 10.55 -3.31
CA LEU A 84 6.79 9.29 -3.05
C LEU A 84 6.91 8.38 -4.29
N ILE A 85 7.63 7.28 -4.15
CA ILE A 85 7.86 6.30 -5.22
C ILE A 85 7.26 4.96 -4.78
N SER A 86 6.50 4.32 -5.66
CA SER A 86 5.83 3.05 -5.35
C SER A 86 5.76 2.14 -6.58
N GLY A 87 5.77 0.82 -6.35
CA GLY A 87 5.65 -0.22 -7.37
C GLY A 87 4.48 -1.15 -7.09
N GLN A 88 3.85 -1.68 -8.14
CA GLN A 88 2.67 -2.52 -8.02
C GLN A 88 2.98 -3.90 -7.40
N ASN A 89 4.04 -4.55 -7.86
CA ASN A 89 4.31 -5.96 -7.55
C ASN A 89 5.81 -6.27 -7.62
N PRO A 90 6.25 -7.51 -7.30
CA PRO A 90 7.68 -7.87 -7.36
C PRO A 90 8.33 -7.63 -8.72
N MET A 91 7.60 -7.83 -9.82
CA MET A 91 8.10 -7.55 -11.19
C MET A 91 8.37 -6.06 -11.45
N SER A 92 7.89 -5.19 -10.56
CA SER A 92 8.08 -3.75 -10.62
C SER A 92 9.33 -3.27 -9.88
N ALA A 93 10.03 -4.14 -9.14
CA ALA A 93 11.16 -3.75 -8.29
C ALA A 93 12.27 -3.00 -9.04
N ALA A 94 12.68 -3.51 -10.21
CA ALA A 94 13.71 -2.86 -11.03
C ALA A 94 13.28 -1.45 -11.48
N LYS A 95 12.02 -1.29 -11.92
CA LYS A 95 11.47 0.00 -12.34
C LYS A 95 11.35 0.98 -11.17
N THR A 96 10.95 0.52 -10.00
CA THR A 96 10.93 1.33 -8.77
C THR A 96 12.34 1.83 -8.43
N ALA A 97 13.36 0.97 -8.54
CA ALA A 97 14.75 1.34 -8.28
C ALA A 97 15.27 2.37 -9.30
N THR A 98 14.92 2.25 -10.57
CA THR A 98 15.24 3.26 -11.59
C THR A 98 14.68 4.64 -11.22
N LEU A 99 13.39 4.70 -10.87
CA LEU A 99 12.75 5.97 -10.43
C LEU A 99 13.42 6.56 -9.19
N LEU A 100 13.87 5.71 -8.26
CA LEU A 100 14.60 6.17 -7.07
C LEU A 100 15.94 6.81 -7.44
N VAL A 101 16.73 6.16 -8.30
CA VAL A 101 18.03 6.70 -8.75
C VAL A 101 17.85 8.02 -9.48
N GLU A 102 16.82 8.13 -10.33
CA GLU A 102 16.46 9.38 -11.00
C GLU A 102 16.12 10.48 -9.99
N ALA A 103 15.28 10.19 -8.99
CA ALA A 103 14.88 11.15 -7.96
C ALA A 103 16.03 11.64 -7.07
N LEU A 104 17.10 10.85 -6.91
CA LEU A 104 18.29 11.24 -6.14
C LEU A 104 19.30 12.06 -6.95
N ARG A 105 19.17 12.10 -8.28
CA ARG A 105 20.04 12.85 -9.19
C ARG A 105 19.50 14.23 -9.56
N ALA A 106 18.23 14.48 -9.27
CA ALA A 106 17.57 15.77 -9.47
C ALA A 106 17.87 16.74 -8.32
#